data_AF-A0A1W9NWT3-F1
#
_entry.id   AF-A0A1W9NWT3-F1
#
_cell.length_a   1.000
_cell.length_b   1.000
_cell.length_c   1.000
_cell.angle_alpha   90.00
_cell.angle_beta   90.00
_cell.angle_gamma   90.00
#
_symmetry.space_group_name_H-M   'P 1'
#
loop_
_entity.id
_entity.type
_entity.pdbx_description
1 polymer ?
#
loop_
_entity_poly.entity_id
_entity_poly.type
_entity_poly.pdbx_seq_one_letter_code
_entity_poly.pdbx_strand_id
1 'polypeptide(L)'
;MKPRYFKYLIKLDNLGYVNVWGLDSKGRKERVSWSGLLTWLRESLKISGLKLHVCHRYKVADVPIPVEFQKRLEGGIEIPGNTDAIVDLRRI
;
A
#
# COMPACT_ATOMS: atom_id res chain seq x y z
N MET A 1 13.31 -15.39 -3.18
CA MET A 1 12.03 -15.20 -3.92
C MET A 1 11.13 -14.31 -3.07
N LYS A 2 10.43 -13.32 -3.64
CA LYS A 2 9.55 -12.44 -2.83
C LYS A 2 8.24 -13.15 -2.50
N PRO A 3 7.69 -13.00 -1.28
CA PRO A 3 6.42 -13.63 -0.93
C PRO A 3 5.28 -13.05 -1.79
N ARG A 4 4.51 -13.93 -2.41
CA ARG A 4 3.27 -13.57 -3.12
C ARG A 4 2.10 -13.82 -2.18
N TYR A 5 1.31 -12.78 -1.98
CA TYR A 5 0.09 -12.83 -1.19
C TYR A 5 -1.11 -12.90 -2.12
N PHE A 6 -2.24 -13.43 -1.65
CA PHE A 6 -3.46 -13.45 -2.45
C PHE A 6 -4.02 -12.03 -2.63
N LYS A 7 -3.83 -11.17 -1.63
CA LYS A 7 -4.27 -9.78 -1.63
C LYS A 7 -3.29 -8.93 -0.84
N TYR A 8 -3.17 -7.66 -1.21
CA TYR A 8 -2.46 -6.65 -0.46
C TYR A 8 -3.47 -5.63 0.06
N LEU A 9 -3.30 -5.23 1.33
CA LEU A 9 -4.05 -4.15 1.96
C LEU A 9 -3.10 -2.97 2.12
N ILE A 10 -3.50 -1.79 1.65
CA ILE A 10 -2.76 -0.54 1.81
C ILE A 10 -3.57 0.35 2.73
N LYS A 11 -3.02 0.71 3.88
CA LYS A 11 -3.75 1.47 4.90
C LYS A 11 -2.84 2.46 5.62
N LEU A 12 -3.45 3.54 6.05
CA LEU A 12 -2.87 4.47 7.02
C LEU A 12 -2.84 3.85 8.42
N ASP A 13 -1.72 3.98 9.10
CA ASP A 13 -1.67 3.73 10.55
C ASP A 13 -2.10 4.97 11.34
N ASN A 14 -2.27 4.79 12.66
CA ASN A 14 -2.70 5.84 13.58
C ASN A 14 -1.70 7.00 13.69
N LEU A 15 -0.48 6.85 13.16
CA LEU A 15 0.55 7.87 13.13
C LEU A 15 0.58 8.63 11.79
N GLY A 16 -0.30 8.27 10.85
CA GLY A 16 -0.43 8.90 9.54
C GLY A 16 0.52 8.34 8.49
N TYR A 17 1.08 7.14 8.68
CA TYR A 17 1.98 6.52 7.70
C TYR A 17 1.29 5.46 6.84
N VAL A 18 1.61 5.45 5.55
CA VAL A 18 1.14 4.40 4.64
C VAL A 18 1.93 3.12 4.89
N ASN A 19 1.18 2.04 5.16
CA ASN A 19 1.68 0.70 5.34
C ASN A 19 1.02 -0.25 4.35
N VAL A 20 1.70 -1.36 4.06
CA VAL A 20 1.17 -2.45 3.24
C VAL A 20 1.19 -3.73 4.03
N TRP A 21 0.09 -4.47 3.99
CA TRP A 21 -0.03 -5.81 4.55
C TRP A 21 -0.34 -6.80 3.44
N GLY A 22 0.35 -7.93 3.44
CA GLY A 22 0.03 -9.08 2.61
C GLY A 22 -0.96 -9.97 3.34
N LEU A 23 -2.00 -10.42 2.63
CA LEU A 23 -2.93 -11.44 3.11
C LEU A 23 -2.57 -12.78 2.49
N ASP A 24 -2.18 -13.74 3.33
CA ASP A 24 -1.95 -15.10 2.87
C ASP A 24 -3.27 -15.82 2.54
N SER A 25 -3.18 -17.03 1.96
CA SER A 25 -4.35 -17.84 1.61
C SER A 25 -5.17 -18.31 2.83
N LYS A 26 -4.64 -18.14 4.05
CA LYS A 26 -5.31 -18.45 5.32
C LYS A 26 -5.91 -17.19 5.97
N GLY A 27 -5.87 -16.04 5.29
CA GLY A 27 -6.40 -14.77 5.78
C GLY A 27 -5.51 -14.07 6.83
N ARG A 28 -4.28 -14.57 7.08
CA ARG A 28 -3.36 -13.93 8.00
C ARG A 28 -2.76 -12.69 7.36
N LYS A 29 -2.75 -11.59 8.12
CA LYS A 29 -2.16 -10.30 7.71
C LYS A 29 -0.71 -10.23 8.18
N GLU A 30 0.20 -10.01 7.24
CA GLU A 30 1.62 -9.80 7.52
C GLU A 30 2.05 -8.43 7.00
N ARG A 31 2.82 -7.66 7.79
CA ARG A 31 3.34 -6.37 7.33
C ARG A 31 4.44 -6.58 6.29
N VAL A 32 4.29 -5.97 5.12
CA VAL A 32 5.24 -6.12 4.01
C VAL A 32 6.16 -4.89 3.96
N SER A 33 7.46 -5.12 4.05
CA SER A 33 8.46 -4.07 3.89
C SER A 33 8.60 -3.65 2.42
N TRP A 34 9.15 -2.46 2.16
CA TRP A 34 9.36 -1.98 0.79
C TRP A 34 10.21 -2.93 -0.07
N SER A 35 11.27 -3.49 0.52
CA SER A 35 12.12 -4.47 -0.17
C SER A 35 11.37 -5.77 -0.47
N GLY A 36 10.37 -6.12 0.34
CA GLY A 36 9.49 -7.28 0.15
C GLY A 36 8.40 -7.09 -0.91
N LEU A 37 8.05 -5.85 -1.28
CA LEU A 37 6.98 -5.59 -2.26
C LEU A 37 7.33 -6.04 -3.67
N LEU A 38 6.33 -6.55 -4.38
CA LEU A 38 6.42 -6.82 -5.81
C LEU A 38 6.70 -5.52 -6.59
N THR A 39 7.33 -5.64 -7.75
CA THR A 39 7.72 -4.48 -8.56
C THR A 39 6.50 -3.70 -9.02
N TRP A 40 5.48 -4.36 -9.57
CA TRP A 40 4.24 -3.71 -10.00
C TRP A 40 3.59 -2.92 -8.86
N LEU A 41 3.53 -3.46 -7.64
CA LEU A 41 2.90 -2.82 -6.49
C LEU A 41 3.70 -1.59 -6.02
N ARG A 42 5.03 -1.64 -6.09
CA ARG A 42 5.89 -0.48 -5.84
C ARG A 42 5.64 0.63 -6.85
N GLU A 43 5.50 0.29 -8.13
CA GLU A 43 5.18 1.27 -9.17
C GLU A 43 3.77 1.83 -9.00
N SER A 44 2.76 1.01 -8.68
CA SER A 44 1.38 1.46 -8.37
C SER A 44 1.35 2.48 -7.24
N LEU A 45 2.10 2.24 -6.16
CA LEU A 45 2.23 3.19 -5.05
C LEU A 45 2.88 4.51 -5.50
N LYS A 46 3.97 4.45 -6.27
CA LYS A 46 4.67 5.64 -6.78
C LYS A 46 3.78 6.51 -7.67
N ILE A 47 3.08 5.91 -8.65
CA ILE A 47 2.22 6.68 -9.56
C ILE A 47 1.02 7.32 -8.84
N SER A 48 0.59 6.70 -7.74
CA SER A 48 -0.46 7.23 -6.85
C SER A 48 0.04 8.35 -5.94
N GLY A 49 1.33 8.71 -6.03
CA GLY A 49 1.97 9.70 -5.17
C GLY A 49 2.25 9.20 -3.75
N LEU A 50 2.12 7.89 -3.49
CA LEU A 50 2.32 7.32 -2.18
C LEU A 50 3.79 6.98 -1.96
N LYS A 51 4.32 7.40 -0.81
CA LYS A 51 5.61 6.97 -0.28
C LYS A 51 5.34 6.10 0.93
N LEU A 52 5.83 4.86 0.91
CA LEU A 52 5.69 3.99 2.08
C LEU A 52 6.60 4.44 3.20
N HIS A 53 6.23 4.01 4.41
CA HIS A 53 7.04 4.13 5.61
C HIS A 53 8.29 3.25 5.52
N VAL A 54 9.26 3.63 4.69
CA VAL A 54 10.52 2.89 4.54
C VAL A 54 11.63 3.48 5.41
N CYS A 55 11.52 4.76 5.78
CA CYS A 55 12.52 5.42 6.62
C CYS A 55 11.88 6.62 7.36
N HIS A 56 10.95 6.43 8.30
CA HIS A 56 10.53 7.42 9.33
C HIS A 56 10.30 8.92 8.93
N ARG A 57 10.19 9.28 7.64
CA ARG A 57 10.38 10.68 7.20
C ARG A 57 9.17 11.33 6.56
N TYR A 58 8.13 10.58 6.18
CA TYR A 58 7.00 11.15 5.45
C TYR A 58 5.67 10.61 5.98
N LYS A 59 4.92 11.45 6.69
CA LYS A 59 3.49 11.21 6.98
C LYS A 59 2.68 11.55 5.73
N VAL A 60 1.50 10.94 5.59
CA VAL A 60 0.56 11.29 4.51
C VAL A 60 0.21 12.78 4.54
N ALA A 61 0.11 13.38 5.73
CA ALA A 61 -0.12 14.82 5.88
C ALA A 61 1.00 15.69 5.27
N ASP A 62 2.22 15.16 5.12
CA ASP A 62 3.35 15.88 4.53
C ASP A 62 3.33 15.81 2.99
N VAL A 63 2.40 15.05 2.40
CA VAL A 63 2.22 14.90 0.96
C VAL A 63 0.86 15.47 0.59
N PRO A 64 0.74 16.29 -0.47
CA PRO A 64 -0.55 16.81 -0.92
C PRO A 64 -1.37 15.67 -1.54
N ILE A 65 -2.02 14.88 -0.70
CA ILE A 65 -2.89 13.76 -1.07
C ILE A 65 -4.35 14.24 -0.97
N PRO A 66 -5.21 13.99 -1.98
CA PRO A 66 -6.63 14.36 -1.91
C PRO A 66 -7.32 13.75 -0.68
N VAL A 67 -8.15 14.54 0.01
CA VAL A 67 -8.84 14.13 1.25
C VAL A 67 -9.67 12.85 1.06
N GLU A 68 -10.33 12.69 -0.08
CA GLU A 68 -11.08 11.47 -0.40
C GLU A 68 -10.17 10.24 -0.46
N PHE A 69 -8.99 10.39 -1.08
CA PHE A 69 -8.03 9.31 -1.16
C PHE A 69 -7.40 9.00 0.21
N GLN A 70 -7.19 10.01 1.05
CA GLN A 70 -6.78 9.80 2.43
C GLN A 70 -7.82 9.01 3.22
N LYS A 71 -9.11 9.37 3.16
CA LYS A 71 -10.19 8.61 3.82
C LYS A 71 -10.25 7.15 3.35
N ARG A 72 -10.01 6.91 2.06
CA ARG A 72 -9.92 5.55 1.52
C ARG A 72 -8.73 4.79 2.08
N LEU A 73 -7.57 5.43 2.22
CA LEU A 73 -6.41 4.84 2.87
C LEU A 73 -6.65 4.58 4.37
N GLU A 74 -7.44 5.40 5.05
CA GLU A 74 -7.87 5.16 6.44
C GLU A 74 -8.82 3.94 6.53
N GLY A 75 -9.70 3.75 5.55
CA GLY A 75 -10.53 2.55 5.41
C GLY A 75 -9.74 1.29 5.01
N GLY A 76 -8.68 1.49 4.24
CA GLY A 76 -7.84 0.44 3.67
C GLY A 76 -8.25 0.11 2.24
N ILE A 77 -7.27 0.13 1.33
CA ILE A 77 -7.44 -0.21 -0.08
C ILE A 77 -6.92 -1.62 -0.30
N GLU A 78 -7.80 -2.49 -0.81
CA GLU A 78 -7.49 -3.88 -1.10
C GLU A 78 -7.17 -4.08 -2.57
N ILE A 79 -6.05 -4.75 -2.86
CA ILE A 79 -5.58 -5.02 -4.22
C ILE A 79 -5.32 -6.51 -4.38
N PRO A 80 -5.82 -7.17 -5.43
CA PRO A 80 -5.50 -8.57 -5.70
C PRO A 80 -3.99 -8.75 -5.92
N GLY A 81 -3.38 -9.70 -5.22
CA GLY A 81 -1.93 -9.92 -5.28
C GLY A 81 -1.44 -10.65 -6.52
N ASN A 82 -2.36 -11.17 -7.33
CA ASN A 82 -2.12 -11.70 -8.68
C ASN A 82 -2.19 -10.62 -9.77
N THR A 83 -2.46 -9.37 -9.42
CA THR A 83 -2.48 -8.25 -10.38
C THR A 83 -1.05 -7.90 -10.73
N ASP A 84 -0.47 -8.48 -11.77
CA ASP A 84 0.84 -8.04 -12.28
C ASP A 84 0.76 -6.68 -13.03
N ALA A 85 -0.41 -6.02 -13.00
CA ALA A 85 -0.66 -4.71 -13.60
C ALA A 85 -0.32 -3.56 -12.63
N ILE A 86 0.28 -2.51 -13.19
CA ILE A 86 0.49 -1.24 -12.49
C ILE A 86 -0.83 -0.46 -12.52
N VAL A 87 -1.31 -0.04 -11.36
CA VAL A 87 -2.63 0.60 -11.18
C VAL A 87 -2.51 1.87 -10.36
N ASP A 88 -3.21 2.94 -10.76
CA ASP A 88 -3.29 4.17 -9.97
C ASP A 88 -4.35 3.99 -8.88
N LEU A 89 -3.89 3.88 -7.63
CA LEU A 89 -4.70 3.61 -6.46
C LEU A 89 -5.74 4.70 -6.17
N ARG A 90 -5.55 5.90 -6.72
CA ARG A 90 -6.53 6.99 -6.62
C ARG A 90 -7.81 6.72 -7.42
N ARG A 91 -7.75 5.81 -8.40
CA ARG A 91 -8.83 5.54 -9.37
C ARG A 91 -9.57 4.23 -9.15
N ILE A 92 -9.11 3.40 -8.21
CA ILE A 92 -9.72 2.10 -7.87
C ILE A 92 -10.82 2.30 -6.85
#